data_AF-A0A943YCM5-F1
#
_entry.id   AF-A0A943YCM5-F1
#
_cell.length_a   1.000
_cell.length_b   1.000
_cell.length_c   1.000
_cell.angle_alpha   90.00
_cell.angle_beta   90.00
_cell.angle_gamma   90.00
#
_symmetry.space_group_name_H-M   'P 1'
#
loop_
_entity.id
_entity.type
_entity.pdbx_description
1 polymer ?
#
loop_
_entity_poly.entity_id
_entity_poly.type
_entity_poly.pdbx_seq_one_letter_code
_entity_poly.pdbx_strand_id
1 'polypeptide(L)'
;MKYIAKEVSPKDQWTPIDFYADFSDYIKTEFPGVILTGNKNFTTYETDAFKMVLSALEYVELSDVIQNWKDWKDYYKNVTDAIMKHVWPEYKDKYSTQEIHKLKELIVKYQYCSCSDEDGIICDVLEIVTGHKYANCTITGCMQSEWQEVYYPCEKYDRQDLKRLEADYFMAVGEWDVYDENDQFVRHCFTYSDDWEKVKNEIAKQIPCAVDEIELQVITGYSYQKIVNYETASRRVWYAGT
;
A
#
# COMPACT_ATOMS: atom_id res chain seq x y z
N MET A 1 -31.01 -18.00 9.30
CA MET A 1 -30.54 -18.85 8.18
C MET A 1 -29.09 -19.19 8.47
N LYS A 2 -28.58 -20.39 8.18
CA LYS A 2 -27.15 -20.70 8.48
C LYS A 2 -26.31 -20.69 7.22
N TYR A 3 -25.11 -20.13 7.33
CA TYR A 3 -24.10 -20.10 6.28
C TYR A 3 -22.85 -20.86 6.70
N ILE A 4 -22.26 -21.59 5.77
CA ILE A 4 -21.01 -22.33 5.95
C ILE A 4 -19.98 -21.71 5.02
N ALA A 5 -18.96 -21.06 5.60
CA ALA A 5 -17.80 -20.57 4.87
C ALA A 5 -16.70 -21.64 4.93
N LYS A 6 -16.34 -22.20 3.78
CA LYS A 6 -15.27 -23.20 3.62
C LYS A 6 -14.03 -22.49 3.09
N GLU A 7 -12.91 -22.63 3.79
CA GLU A 7 -11.62 -22.06 3.38
C GLU A 7 -11.16 -22.67 2.05
N VAL A 8 -10.79 -21.84 1.07
CA VAL A 8 -10.27 -22.35 -0.21
C VAL A 8 -8.89 -22.97 0.01
N SER A 9 -8.63 -24.09 -0.68
CA SER A 9 -7.36 -24.81 -0.57
C SER A 9 -6.19 -23.90 -0.96
N PRO A 10 -5.07 -23.90 -0.22
CA PRO A 10 -3.92 -23.04 -0.54
C PRO A 10 -3.43 -23.13 -1.98
N LYS A 11 -3.55 -24.30 -2.62
CA LYS A 11 -3.14 -24.52 -4.02
C LYS A 11 -4.10 -23.91 -5.05
N ASP A 12 -5.34 -23.67 -4.64
CA ASP A 12 -6.43 -23.17 -5.44
C ASP A 12 -6.75 -21.71 -5.06
N GLN A 13 -5.98 -21.12 -4.14
CA GLN A 13 -6.19 -19.76 -3.67
C GLN A 13 -5.79 -18.74 -4.73
N TRP A 14 -6.62 -17.71 -4.88
CA TRP A 14 -6.39 -16.51 -5.66
C TRP A 14 -6.27 -15.30 -4.73
N THR A 15 -5.68 -14.25 -5.27
CA THR A 15 -5.63 -12.94 -4.62
C THR A 15 -6.47 -11.94 -5.41
N PRO A 16 -6.95 -10.86 -4.78
CA PRO A 16 -7.61 -9.78 -5.49
C PRO A 16 -6.80 -9.24 -6.70
N ILE A 17 -5.47 -9.33 -6.66
CA ILE A 17 -4.56 -8.94 -7.75
C ILE A 17 -4.80 -9.77 -9.02
N ASP A 18 -5.16 -11.06 -8.89
CA ASP A 18 -5.35 -11.98 -10.01
C ASP A 18 -6.56 -11.62 -10.90
N PHE A 19 -7.43 -10.72 -10.44
CA PHE A 19 -8.56 -10.19 -11.23
C PHE A 19 -8.19 -8.97 -12.08
N TYR A 20 -6.94 -8.49 -12.02
CA TYR A 20 -6.45 -7.35 -12.79
C TYR A 20 -5.48 -7.83 -13.88
N ALA A 21 -5.30 -7.01 -14.92
CA ALA A 21 -4.38 -7.34 -16.00
C ALA A 21 -2.93 -7.45 -15.50
N ASP A 22 -2.56 -6.58 -14.56
CA ASP A 22 -1.31 -6.66 -13.82
C ASP A 22 -1.42 -5.97 -12.45
N PHE A 23 -0.35 -6.08 -11.66
CA PHE A 23 -0.22 -5.48 -10.35
C PHE A 23 -0.34 -3.93 -10.35
N SER A 24 0.15 -3.27 -11.39
CA SER A 24 0.08 -1.81 -11.48
C SER A 24 -1.36 -1.34 -11.68
N ASP A 25 -2.15 -2.06 -12.48
CA ASP A 25 -3.57 -1.77 -12.68
C ASP A 25 -4.38 -1.98 -11.41
N TYR A 26 -4.05 -3.00 -10.62
CA TYR A 26 -4.61 -3.22 -9.28
C TYR A 26 -4.33 -2.03 -8.35
N ILE A 27 -3.07 -1.62 -8.18
CA ILE A 27 -2.72 -0.50 -7.28
C ILE A 27 -3.37 0.81 -7.75
N LYS A 28 -3.35 1.10 -9.05
CA LYS A 28 -4.00 2.30 -9.62
C LYS A 28 -5.50 2.37 -9.30
N THR A 29 -6.17 1.22 -9.36
CA THR A 29 -7.63 1.15 -9.24
C THR A 29 -8.07 1.11 -7.78
N GLU A 30 -7.45 0.24 -6.98
CA GLU A 30 -7.85 -0.01 -5.60
C GLU A 30 -7.18 0.94 -4.60
N PHE A 31 -5.97 1.40 -4.92
CA PHE A 31 -5.15 2.24 -4.05
C PHE A 31 -4.59 3.48 -4.78
N PRO A 32 -5.44 4.31 -5.43
CA PRO A 32 -4.98 5.47 -6.19
C PRO A 32 -4.13 6.45 -5.36
N GLY A 33 -2.89 6.64 -5.83
CA GLY A 33 -1.90 7.53 -5.21
C GLY A 33 -0.96 6.82 -4.23
N VAL A 34 -1.17 5.53 -3.95
CA VAL A 34 -0.20 4.72 -3.19
C VAL A 34 1.03 4.43 -4.04
N ILE A 35 2.20 4.47 -3.39
CA ILE A 35 3.51 4.13 -3.94
C ILE A 35 4.08 2.96 -3.13
N LEU A 36 4.71 2.01 -3.81
CA LEU A 36 5.38 0.84 -3.27
C LEU A 36 6.81 0.77 -3.80
N THR A 37 7.82 0.92 -2.95
CA THR A 37 9.23 0.92 -3.36
C THR A 37 10.19 0.54 -2.21
N GLY A 38 11.49 0.41 -2.51
CA GLY A 38 12.55 0.15 -1.53
C GLY A 38 13.20 -1.24 -1.69
N ASN A 39 12.43 -2.32 -1.55
CA ASN A 39 12.94 -3.67 -1.66
C ASN A 39 13.01 -4.15 -3.12
N LYS A 40 14.24 -4.21 -3.64
CA LYS A 40 14.54 -4.54 -5.04
C LYS A 40 14.16 -5.97 -5.45
N ASN A 41 13.88 -6.84 -4.48
CA ASN A 41 13.45 -8.22 -4.76
C ASN A 41 11.95 -8.34 -4.97
N PHE A 42 11.18 -7.26 -4.77
CA PHE A 42 9.74 -7.25 -4.88
C PHE A 42 9.25 -6.23 -5.91
N THR A 43 8.03 -6.43 -6.41
CA THR A 43 7.41 -5.57 -7.42
C THR A 43 7.17 -4.17 -6.87
N THR A 44 7.75 -3.17 -7.51
CA THR A 44 7.56 -1.75 -7.17
C THR A 44 6.42 -1.15 -7.98
N TYR A 45 5.71 -0.19 -7.39
CA TYR A 45 4.77 0.66 -8.08
C TYR A 45 5.02 2.12 -7.71
N GLU A 46 5.39 2.93 -8.68
CA GLU A 46 5.77 4.32 -8.47
C GLU A 46 4.99 5.23 -9.42
N THR A 47 4.38 6.28 -8.88
CA THR A 47 3.70 7.32 -9.66
C THR A 47 4.71 8.24 -10.34
N ASP A 48 4.28 8.93 -11.40
CA ASP A 48 5.13 9.92 -12.06
C ASP A 48 5.52 11.07 -11.12
N ALA A 49 4.59 11.50 -10.26
CA ALA A 49 4.85 12.44 -9.17
C ALA A 49 6.00 11.98 -8.27
N PHE A 50 5.96 10.72 -7.83
CA PHE A 50 6.97 10.16 -6.93
C PHE A 50 8.33 10.10 -7.60
N LYS A 51 8.41 9.60 -8.83
CA LYS A 51 9.66 9.52 -9.59
C LYS A 51 10.29 10.90 -9.79
N MET A 52 9.47 11.89 -10.12
CA MET A 52 9.91 13.29 -10.28
C MET A 52 10.43 13.85 -8.96
N VAL A 53 9.70 13.64 -7.85
CA VAL A 53 10.13 14.08 -6.51
C VAL A 53 11.45 13.43 -6.12
N LEU A 54 11.54 12.11 -6.22
CA LEU A 54 12.75 11.38 -5.85
C LEU A 54 13.94 11.80 -6.71
N SER A 55 13.75 11.91 -8.03
CA SER A 55 14.80 12.37 -8.95
C SER A 55 15.30 13.77 -8.58
N ALA A 56 14.41 14.70 -8.23
CA ALA A 56 14.81 16.05 -7.86
C ALA A 56 15.47 16.13 -6.47
N LEU A 57 15.03 15.29 -5.53
CA LEU A 57 15.64 15.18 -4.21
C LEU A 57 17.05 14.59 -4.29
N GLU A 58 17.26 13.59 -5.15
CA GLU A 58 18.55 12.94 -5.38
C GLU A 58 19.50 13.76 -6.28
N TYR A 59 18.97 14.74 -7.03
CA TYR A 59 19.75 15.56 -7.94
C TYR A 59 20.60 16.61 -7.19
N VAL A 60 21.84 16.22 -6.89
CA VAL A 60 22.82 17.02 -6.12
C VAL A 60 22.99 18.43 -6.69
N GLU A 61 23.04 18.57 -8.02
CA GLU A 61 23.20 19.86 -8.68
C GLU A 61 22.01 20.80 -8.44
N LEU A 62 20.78 20.29 -8.24
CA LEU A 62 19.66 21.16 -7.88
C LEU A 62 19.84 21.77 -6.49
N SER A 63 20.39 21.01 -5.54
CA SER A 63 20.75 21.55 -4.24
C SER A 63 21.85 22.62 -4.35
N ASP A 64 22.85 22.40 -5.20
CA ASP A 64 23.89 23.41 -5.46
C ASP A 64 23.32 24.67 -6.14
N VAL A 65 22.41 24.53 -7.11
CA VAL A 65 21.70 25.67 -7.72
C VAL A 65 20.93 26.48 -6.67
N ILE A 66 20.29 25.81 -5.70
CA ILE A 66 19.54 26.48 -4.63
C ILE A 66 20.48 27.29 -3.73
N GLN A 67 21.64 26.74 -3.39
CA GLN A 67 22.60 27.35 -2.46
C GLN A 67 23.48 28.42 -3.15
N ASN A 68 23.89 28.18 -4.40
CA ASN A 68 24.90 28.94 -5.14
C ASN A 68 24.38 29.44 -6.50
N TRP A 69 23.11 29.87 -6.57
CA TRP A 69 22.42 30.23 -7.83
C TRP A 69 23.19 31.14 -8.79
N LYS A 70 24.08 32.00 -8.26
CA LYS A 70 24.85 32.96 -9.08
C LYS A 70 25.76 32.26 -10.08
N ASP A 71 26.25 31.08 -9.74
CA ASP A 71 27.15 30.29 -10.56
C ASP A 71 26.39 29.53 -11.66
N TRP A 72 25.05 29.49 -11.55
CA TRP A 72 24.14 28.77 -12.42
C TRP A 72 23.24 29.67 -13.29
N LYS A 73 23.55 30.98 -13.35
CA LYS A 73 22.77 31.99 -14.07
C LYS A 73 22.59 31.73 -15.56
N ASP A 74 23.55 31.04 -16.18
CA ASP A 74 23.52 30.74 -17.60
C ASP A 74 22.54 29.59 -17.93
N TYR A 75 22.16 28.79 -16.93
CA TYR A 75 21.26 27.65 -17.07
C TYR A 75 19.85 27.91 -16.54
N TYR A 76 19.74 28.74 -15.48
CA TYR A 76 18.48 29.02 -14.81
C TYR A 76 18.28 30.52 -14.59
N LYS A 77 17.06 30.99 -14.85
CA LYS A 77 16.71 32.41 -14.64
C LYS A 77 16.81 32.82 -13.18
N ASN A 78 16.41 31.93 -12.27
CA ASN A 78 16.50 32.04 -10.82
C ASN A 78 16.21 30.66 -10.21
N VAL A 79 16.30 30.54 -8.87
CA VAL A 79 16.05 29.27 -8.18
C VAL A 79 14.63 28.74 -8.37
N THR A 80 13.62 29.61 -8.52
CA THR A 80 12.24 29.18 -8.79
C THR A 80 12.13 28.49 -10.15
N ASP A 81 12.79 29.04 -11.18
CA ASP A 81 12.87 28.44 -12.52
C ASP A 81 13.55 27.06 -12.47
N ALA A 82 14.61 26.91 -11.67
CA ALA A 82 15.25 25.61 -11.47
C ALA A 82 14.31 24.59 -10.82
N ILE A 83 13.66 24.95 -9.71
CA ILE A 83 12.72 24.05 -9.03
C ILE A 83 11.58 23.65 -9.96
N MET A 84 10.93 24.61 -10.64
CA MET A 84 9.82 24.30 -11.55
C MET A 84 10.22 23.39 -12.72
N LYS A 85 11.49 23.39 -13.15
CA LYS A 85 11.98 22.49 -14.20
C LYS A 85 12.16 21.04 -13.74
N HIS A 86 12.36 20.81 -12.44
CA HIS A 86 12.65 19.48 -11.88
C HIS A 86 11.49 18.90 -11.08
N VAL A 87 10.69 19.76 -10.46
CA VAL A 87 9.54 19.38 -9.62
C VAL A 87 8.39 20.29 -10.01
N TRP A 88 7.52 19.84 -10.90
CA TRP A 88 6.35 20.62 -11.33
C TRP A 88 5.11 20.25 -10.49
N PRO A 89 4.23 21.19 -10.10
CA PRO A 89 3.01 20.88 -9.37
C PRO A 89 1.98 20.13 -10.24
N GLU A 90 1.39 19.04 -9.73
CA GLU A 90 0.42 18.24 -10.51
C GLU A 90 -0.98 18.86 -10.57
N TYR A 91 -1.37 19.63 -9.56
CA TYR A 91 -2.75 20.10 -9.37
C TYR A 91 -2.94 21.61 -9.60
N LYS A 92 -1.87 22.31 -10.02
CA LYS A 92 -1.89 23.78 -10.26
C LYS A 92 -0.78 24.18 -11.23
N ASP A 93 -0.89 25.39 -11.79
CA ASP A 93 0.07 25.87 -12.80
C ASP A 93 1.42 26.34 -12.21
N LYS A 94 1.48 26.66 -10.93
CA LYS A 94 2.69 27.15 -10.26
C LYS A 94 2.62 27.05 -8.75
N TYR A 95 3.78 26.99 -8.11
CA TYR A 95 3.89 27.14 -6.67
C TYR A 95 3.69 28.59 -6.21
N SER A 96 3.17 28.72 -4.99
CA SER A 96 3.24 29.96 -4.21
C SER A 96 4.66 30.25 -3.73
N THR A 97 4.92 31.47 -3.28
CA THR A 97 6.23 31.84 -2.73
C THR A 97 6.59 31.02 -1.48
N GLN A 98 5.61 30.69 -0.65
CA GLN A 98 5.81 29.88 0.56
C GLN A 98 6.18 28.45 0.21
N GLU A 99 5.52 27.84 -0.78
CA GLU A 99 5.82 26.49 -1.25
C GLU A 99 7.21 26.42 -1.90
N ILE A 100 7.58 27.42 -2.70
CA ILE A 100 8.94 27.52 -3.24
C ILE A 100 9.98 27.62 -2.11
N HIS A 101 9.69 28.36 -1.04
CA HIS A 101 10.60 28.45 0.09
C HIS A 101 10.74 27.10 0.80
N LYS A 102 9.62 26.43 1.10
CA LYS A 102 9.62 25.09 1.72
C LYS A 102 10.35 24.06 0.85
N LEU A 103 10.12 24.05 -0.47
CA LEU A 103 10.82 23.16 -1.41
C LEU A 103 12.34 23.37 -1.39
N LYS A 104 12.82 24.63 -1.35
CA LYS A 104 14.26 24.91 -1.22
C LYS A 104 14.85 24.28 0.02
N GLU A 105 14.18 24.50 1.15
CA GLU A 105 14.63 23.97 2.44
C GLU A 105 14.66 22.44 2.42
N LEU A 106 13.61 21.79 1.90
CA LEU A 106 13.51 20.33 1.83
C LEU A 106 14.56 19.71 0.90
N ILE A 107 14.75 20.25 -0.31
CA ILE A 107 15.74 19.75 -1.27
C ILE A 107 17.16 19.84 -0.69
N VAL A 108 17.49 20.98 -0.07
CA VAL A 108 18.80 21.14 0.58
C VAL A 108 18.92 20.22 1.80
N LYS A 109 17.86 20.10 2.61
CA LYS A 109 17.85 19.24 3.80
C LYS A 109 18.08 17.77 3.44
N TYR A 110 17.45 17.28 2.37
CA TYR A 110 17.55 15.88 1.93
C TYR A 110 19.01 15.44 1.73
N GLN A 111 19.83 16.32 1.14
CA GLN A 111 21.25 16.07 0.84
C GLN A 111 22.13 15.85 2.08
N TYR A 112 21.68 16.30 3.25
CA TYR A 112 22.46 16.25 4.50
C TYR A 112 21.71 15.56 5.64
N CYS A 113 20.51 15.06 5.39
CA CYS A 113 19.70 14.43 6.41
C CYS A 113 20.20 13.01 6.73
N SER A 114 19.72 12.47 7.84
CA SER A 114 19.93 11.05 8.14
C SER A 114 18.98 10.20 7.31
N CYS A 115 19.32 8.93 7.05
CA CYS A 115 18.41 8.03 6.33
C CYS A 115 17.04 7.90 7.02
N SER A 116 16.96 8.08 8.35
CA SER A 116 15.68 8.06 9.07
C SER A 116 14.80 9.29 8.83
N ASP A 117 15.32 10.37 8.25
CA ASP A 117 14.57 11.59 7.94
C ASP A 117 14.13 11.66 6.47
N GLU A 118 14.69 10.82 5.59
CA GLU A 118 14.46 10.86 4.14
C GLU A 118 12.98 10.70 3.81
N ASP A 119 12.30 9.70 4.39
CA ASP A 119 10.89 9.43 4.13
C ASP A 119 9.98 10.61 4.49
N GLY A 120 10.27 11.26 5.62
CA GLY A 120 9.53 12.44 6.05
C GLY A 120 9.66 13.59 5.06
N ILE A 121 10.86 13.79 4.50
CA ILE A 121 11.12 14.80 3.48
C ILE A 121 10.40 14.44 2.17
N ILE A 122 10.43 13.18 1.76
CA ILE A 122 9.72 12.68 0.58
C ILE A 122 8.21 12.96 0.73
N CYS A 123 7.60 12.61 1.86
CA CYS A 123 6.19 12.90 2.14
C CYS A 123 5.89 14.41 2.10
N ASP A 124 6.73 15.24 2.70
CA ASP A 124 6.58 16.69 2.71
C ASP A 124 6.63 17.29 1.29
N VAL A 125 7.53 16.80 0.43
CA VAL A 125 7.61 17.26 -0.97
C VAL A 125 6.43 16.74 -1.78
N LEU A 126 6.04 15.47 -1.62
CA LEU A 126 4.84 14.91 -2.25
C LEU A 126 3.58 15.72 -1.91
N GLU A 127 3.44 16.17 -0.66
CA GLU A 127 2.32 17.03 -0.26
C GLU A 127 2.29 18.34 -1.03
N ILE A 128 3.44 18.98 -1.23
CA ILE A 128 3.53 20.24 -1.99
C ILE A 128 3.24 20.01 -3.48
N VAL A 129 3.68 18.87 -4.04
CA VAL A 129 3.58 18.54 -5.47
C VAL A 129 2.17 18.11 -5.86
N THR A 130 1.57 17.24 -5.05
CA THR A 130 0.29 16.58 -5.34
C THR A 130 -0.90 17.28 -4.67
N GLY A 131 -0.64 18.08 -3.63
CA GLY A 131 -1.67 18.73 -2.83
C GLY A 131 -2.34 17.82 -1.80
N HIS A 132 -1.90 16.57 -1.68
CA HIS A 132 -2.44 15.58 -0.75
C HIS A 132 -1.45 15.32 0.37
N LYS A 133 -1.91 15.18 1.61
CA LYS A 133 -1.01 14.86 2.71
C LYS A 133 -0.54 13.40 2.61
N TYR A 134 0.77 13.18 2.53
CA TYR A 134 1.36 11.85 2.51
C TYR A 134 1.90 11.42 3.88
N ALA A 135 1.85 10.12 4.12
CA ALA A 135 2.61 9.45 5.17
C ALA A 135 3.33 8.24 4.57
N ASN A 136 4.32 7.71 5.32
CA ASN A 136 4.99 6.47 4.96
C ASN A 136 4.81 5.40 6.04
N CYS A 137 4.93 4.14 5.63
CA CYS A 137 5.12 3.00 6.52
C CYS A 137 5.69 1.81 5.74
N THR A 138 6.28 0.87 6.47
CA THR A 138 6.68 -0.42 5.92
C THR A 138 5.51 -1.43 6.03
N ILE A 139 5.19 -2.12 4.94
CA ILE A 139 4.37 -3.35 4.96
C ILE A 139 5.28 -4.57 4.97
N THR A 140 4.85 -5.64 5.61
CA THR A 140 5.67 -6.85 5.79
C THR A 140 4.89 -8.12 5.51
N GLY A 141 5.54 -9.09 4.89
CA GLY A 141 5.01 -10.43 4.71
C GLY A 141 5.29 -11.34 5.91
N CYS A 142 5.21 -12.65 5.66
CA CYS A 142 5.43 -13.67 6.68
C CYS A 142 6.92 -14.02 6.86
N MET A 143 7.75 -13.74 5.86
CA MET A 143 9.21 -13.99 5.90
C MET A 143 9.98 -12.72 6.26
N GLN A 144 11.13 -12.88 6.93
CA GLN A 144 11.95 -11.74 7.38
C GLN A 144 12.46 -10.82 6.25
N SER A 145 12.54 -11.34 5.02
CA SER A 145 12.94 -10.57 3.84
C SER A 145 11.77 -9.95 3.07
N GLU A 146 10.52 -10.25 3.46
CA GLU A 146 9.31 -9.72 2.84
C GLU A 146 8.95 -8.39 3.48
N TRP A 147 9.37 -7.32 2.84
CA TRP A 147 9.02 -5.96 3.23
C TRP A 147 9.01 -5.04 2.02
N GLN A 148 8.20 -3.98 2.08
CA GLN A 148 8.18 -2.90 1.09
C GLN A 148 7.84 -1.58 1.80
N GLU A 149 8.44 -0.46 1.36
CA GLU A 149 8.02 0.87 1.82
C GLU A 149 6.78 1.32 1.05
N VAL A 150 5.84 1.91 1.78
CA VAL A 150 4.58 2.43 1.27
C VAL A 150 4.52 3.92 1.54
N TYR A 151 4.32 4.72 0.50
CA TYR A 151 3.92 6.12 0.65
C TYR A 151 2.47 6.25 0.20
N TYR A 152 1.62 6.85 1.04
CA TYR A 152 0.19 6.88 0.78
C TYR A 152 -0.44 8.22 1.21
N PRO A 153 -1.50 8.68 0.51
CA PRO A 153 -2.31 9.81 0.95
C PRO A 153 -3.04 9.48 2.26
N CYS A 154 -2.53 9.95 3.40
CA CYS A 154 -3.00 9.55 4.74
C CYS A 154 -4.39 10.10 5.10
N GLU A 155 -4.93 10.97 4.26
CA GLU A 155 -6.31 11.44 4.33
C GLU A 155 -7.31 10.49 3.65
N LYS A 156 -6.83 9.58 2.79
CA LYS A 156 -7.65 8.60 2.06
C LYS A 156 -7.58 7.21 2.68
N TYR A 157 -6.44 6.84 3.24
CA TYR A 157 -6.19 5.49 3.71
C TYR A 157 -5.90 5.48 5.20
N ASP A 158 -6.59 4.57 5.90
CA ASP A 158 -6.33 4.29 7.28
C ASP A 158 -5.50 3.00 7.46
N ARG A 159 -5.25 2.62 8.72
CA ARG A 159 -4.46 1.42 9.03
C ARG A 159 -5.12 0.12 8.55
N GLN A 160 -6.45 0.07 8.45
CA GLN A 160 -7.15 -1.10 7.95
C GLN A 160 -6.99 -1.22 6.44
N ASP A 161 -7.00 -0.11 5.71
CA ASP A 161 -6.70 -0.11 4.27
C ASP A 161 -5.28 -0.58 3.98
N LEU A 162 -4.30 -0.13 4.78
CA LEU A 162 -2.90 -0.57 4.63
C LEU A 162 -2.70 -2.04 4.96
N LYS A 163 -3.46 -2.59 5.90
CA LYS A 163 -3.46 -4.04 6.17
C LYS A 163 -4.06 -4.83 5.02
N ARG A 164 -5.09 -4.29 4.37
CA ARG A 164 -5.67 -4.87 3.15
C ARG A 164 -4.60 -4.92 2.05
N LEU A 165 -3.93 -3.80 1.82
CA LEU A 165 -2.83 -3.70 0.87
C LEU A 165 -1.69 -4.69 1.19
N GLU A 166 -1.25 -4.79 2.44
CA GLU A 166 -0.21 -5.73 2.87
C GLU A 166 -0.60 -7.17 2.57
N ALA A 167 -1.81 -7.56 2.94
CA ALA A 167 -2.32 -8.91 2.71
C ALA A 167 -2.47 -9.21 1.22
N ASP A 168 -3.01 -8.29 0.44
CA ASP A 168 -3.12 -8.44 -1.02
C ASP A 168 -1.72 -8.56 -1.67
N TYR A 169 -0.78 -7.69 -1.28
CA TYR A 169 0.57 -7.63 -1.84
C TYR A 169 1.39 -8.90 -1.58
N PHE A 170 1.35 -9.42 -0.35
CA PHE A 170 2.09 -10.62 0.04
C PHE A 170 1.27 -11.91 -0.10
N MET A 171 0.12 -11.85 -0.78
CA MET A 171 -0.79 -12.98 -0.97
C MET A 171 -1.20 -13.66 0.36
N ALA A 172 -1.32 -12.87 1.43
CA ALA A 172 -1.72 -13.30 2.76
C ALA A 172 -3.22 -13.07 3.00
N VAL A 173 -4.05 -13.28 1.98
CA VAL A 173 -5.51 -13.13 2.04
C VAL A 173 -6.16 -14.48 2.33
N GLY A 174 -7.10 -14.51 3.27
CA GLY A 174 -7.93 -15.69 3.49
C GLY A 174 -9.09 -15.74 2.53
N GLU A 175 -9.23 -16.83 1.79
CA GLU A 175 -10.26 -17.02 0.77
C GLU A 175 -11.31 -18.05 1.18
N TRP A 176 -12.56 -17.75 0.89
CA TRP A 176 -13.70 -18.52 1.40
C TRP A 176 -14.81 -18.68 0.37
N ASP A 177 -15.26 -19.93 0.18
CA ASP A 177 -16.50 -20.22 -0.50
C ASP A 177 -17.63 -20.36 0.52
N VAL A 178 -18.64 -19.49 0.41
CA VAL A 178 -19.79 -19.48 1.32
C VAL A 178 -20.97 -20.19 0.69
N TYR A 179 -21.56 -21.11 1.46
CA TYR A 179 -22.74 -21.88 1.12
C TYR A 179 -23.87 -21.60 2.11
N ASP A 180 -25.11 -21.73 1.67
CA ASP A 180 -26.28 -21.70 2.57
C ASP A 180 -26.55 -23.08 3.21
N GLU A 181 -27.63 -23.17 4.00
CA GLU A 181 -28.05 -24.40 4.68
C GLU A 181 -28.49 -25.54 3.75
N ASN A 182 -28.70 -25.26 2.46
CA ASN A 182 -29.04 -26.23 1.42
C ASN A 182 -27.82 -26.61 0.55
N ASP A 183 -26.60 -26.24 1.00
CA ASP A 183 -25.34 -26.41 0.26
C ASP A 183 -25.32 -25.69 -1.10
N GLN A 184 -26.14 -24.63 -1.25
CA GLN A 184 -26.09 -23.78 -2.44
C GLN A 184 -25.00 -22.74 -2.27
N PHE A 185 -24.15 -22.58 -3.31
CA PHE A 185 -23.13 -21.55 -3.34
C PHE A 185 -23.77 -20.16 -3.33
N VAL A 186 -23.30 -19.33 -2.40
CA VAL A 186 -23.82 -17.96 -2.18
C VAL A 186 -22.84 -16.94 -2.74
N ARG A 187 -21.59 -16.99 -2.29
CA ARG A 187 -20.58 -15.99 -2.63
C ARG A 187 -19.17 -16.49 -2.28
N HIS A 188 -18.23 -16.03 -3.08
CA HIS A 188 -16.80 -16.11 -2.84
C HIS A 188 -16.31 -14.86 -2.08
N CYS A 189 -15.57 -15.02 -0.98
CA CYS A 189 -15.18 -13.93 -0.09
C CYS A 189 -13.68 -13.91 0.22
N PHE A 190 -13.11 -12.71 0.29
CA PHE A 190 -11.74 -12.45 0.76
C PHE A 190 -11.75 -11.87 2.16
N THR A 191 -10.79 -12.26 2.99
CA THR A 191 -10.63 -11.82 4.38
C THR A 191 -9.18 -11.51 4.69
N TYR A 192 -8.95 -10.51 5.53
CA TYR A 192 -7.63 -9.93 5.79
C TYR A 192 -7.19 -10.13 7.24
N SER A 193 -8.10 -10.61 8.10
CA SER A 193 -7.77 -10.90 9.48
C SER A 193 -7.31 -12.35 9.69
N ASP A 194 -6.36 -12.50 10.62
CA ASP A 194 -5.91 -13.76 11.22
C ASP A 194 -6.75 -14.18 12.45
N ASP A 195 -7.67 -13.32 12.89
CA ASP A 195 -8.59 -13.54 14.01
C ASP A 195 -9.92 -14.05 13.47
N TRP A 196 -10.30 -15.25 13.90
CA TRP A 196 -11.48 -15.95 13.39
C TRP A 196 -12.81 -15.23 13.65
N GLU A 197 -12.95 -14.46 14.73
CA GLU A 197 -14.16 -13.66 14.95
C GLU A 197 -14.20 -12.50 13.94
N LYS A 198 -13.06 -11.87 13.67
CA LYS A 198 -12.96 -10.82 12.65
C LYS A 198 -13.17 -11.35 11.25
N VAL A 199 -12.68 -12.55 10.94
CA VAL A 199 -12.97 -13.24 9.67
C VAL A 199 -14.48 -13.39 9.46
N LYS A 200 -15.22 -13.86 10.47
CA LYS A 200 -16.69 -13.93 10.37
C LYS A 200 -17.31 -12.57 10.13
N ASN A 201 -16.86 -11.54 10.84
CA ASN A 201 -17.33 -10.16 10.64
C ASN A 201 -17.06 -9.66 9.22
N GLU A 202 -15.91 -9.98 8.64
CA GLU A 202 -15.54 -9.60 7.27
C GLU A 202 -16.39 -10.32 6.22
N ILE A 203 -16.67 -11.61 6.43
CA ILE A 203 -17.59 -12.38 5.59
C ILE A 203 -19.01 -11.80 5.70
N ALA A 204 -19.52 -11.55 6.91
CA ALA A 204 -20.84 -10.96 7.16
C ALA A 204 -21.04 -9.55 6.58
N LYS A 205 -19.96 -8.84 6.22
CA LYS A 205 -20.06 -7.57 5.47
C LYS A 205 -20.21 -7.79 3.97
N GLN A 206 -19.73 -8.93 3.46
CA GLN A 206 -19.76 -9.30 2.05
C GLN A 206 -21.02 -10.07 1.67
N ILE A 207 -21.72 -10.66 2.65
CA ILE A 207 -23.04 -11.27 2.49
C ILE A 207 -24.00 -10.63 3.50
N PRO A 208 -25.26 -10.34 3.16
CA PRO A 208 -26.16 -9.64 4.07
C PRO A 208 -26.74 -10.58 5.15
N CYS A 209 -25.90 -11.04 6.09
CA CYS A 209 -26.30 -11.92 7.20
C CYS A 209 -25.71 -11.49 8.54
N ALA A 210 -26.20 -12.09 9.63
CA ALA A 210 -25.64 -11.87 10.96
C ALA A 210 -24.39 -12.73 11.20
N VAL A 211 -23.48 -12.26 12.05
CA VAL A 211 -22.17 -12.91 12.30
C VAL A 211 -22.33 -14.30 12.94
N ASP A 212 -23.32 -14.46 13.81
CA ASP A 212 -23.68 -15.72 14.48
C ASP A 212 -24.32 -16.74 13.55
N GLU A 213 -24.77 -16.31 12.37
CA GLU A 213 -25.27 -17.18 11.30
C GLU A 213 -24.14 -17.83 10.49
N ILE A 214 -22.88 -17.42 10.67
CA ILE A 214 -21.72 -17.94 9.92
C ILE A 214 -20.98 -19.01 10.72
N GLU A 215 -20.80 -20.17 10.11
CA GLU A 215 -19.89 -21.24 10.53
C GLU A 215 -18.64 -21.25 9.65
N LEU A 216 -17.44 -21.27 10.25
CA LEU A 216 -16.18 -21.41 9.52
C LEU A 216 -15.71 -22.86 9.50
N GLN A 217 -15.29 -23.33 8.33
CA GLN A 217 -14.62 -24.62 8.13
C GLN A 217 -13.25 -24.37 7.48
N VAL A 218 -12.18 -24.72 8.19
CA VAL A 218 -10.79 -24.52 7.74
C VAL A 218 -10.13 -25.82 7.35
N ILE A 219 -9.11 -25.74 6.50
CA ILE A 219 -8.37 -26.91 6.05
C ILE A 219 -7.28 -27.22 7.06
N THR A 220 -7.36 -28.40 7.67
CA THR A 220 -6.30 -28.93 8.54
C THR A 220 -5.79 -30.24 7.96
N GLY A 221 -4.58 -30.25 7.41
CA GLY A 221 -4.03 -31.41 6.70
C GLY A 221 -4.79 -31.69 5.39
N TYR A 222 -5.58 -32.78 5.35
CA TYR A 222 -6.30 -33.23 4.15
C TYR A 222 -7.84 -33.10 4.24
N SER A 223 -8.38 -32.52 5.32
CA SER A 223 -9.83 -32.41 5.52
C SER A 223 -10.25 -31.06 6.09
N TYR A 224 -11.49 -30.66 5.84
CA TYR A 224 -12.12 -29.55 6.53
C TYR A 224 -12.43 -29.88 7.99
N GLN A 225 -12.13 -28.96 8.88
CA GLN A 225 -12.54 -28.99 10.28
C GLN A 225 -13.35 -27.75 10.61
N LYS A 226 -14.50 -27.96 11.25
CA LYS A 226 -15.28 -26.89 11.84
C LYS A 226 -14.47 -26.24 12.96
N ILE A 227 -14.37 -24.91 12.95
CA ILE A 227 -13.81 -24.19 14.09
C ILE A 227 -14.86 -24.15 15.21
N VAL A 228 -14.63 -24.94 16.25
CA VAL A 228 -15.53 -25.03 17.42
C VAL A 228 -14.98 -24.24 18.63
N ASN A 229 -13.64 -24.07 18.70
CA ASN A 229 -12.94 -23.29 19.73
C ASN A 229 -11.80 -22.47 19.11
N TYR A 230 -11.80 -21.16 19.39
CA TYR A 230 -10.88 -20.18 18.80
C TYR A 230 -9.46 -20.20 19.40
N GLU A 231 -9.23 -20.92 20.51
CA GLU A 231 -7.94 -20.99 21.21
C GLU A 231 -6.98 -22.06 20.66
N THR A 232 -7.47 -23.02 19.86
CA THR A 232 -6.69 -24.21 19.43
C THR A 232 -6.43 -24.32 17.93
N ALA A 233 -7.01 -23.45 17.11
CA ALA A 233 -6.67 -23.37 15.70
C ALA A 233 -5.31 -22.66 15.58
N SER A 234 -4.23 -23.44 15.44
CA SER A 234 -2.88 -22.93 15.18
C SER A 234 -2.92 -21.83 14.11
N ARG A 235 -2.24 -20.71 14.36
CA ARG A 235 -2.02 -19.59 13.43
C ARG A 235 -2.00 -20.09 11.98
N ARG A 236 -2.79 -19.49 11.09
CA ARG A 236 -2.71 -19.77 9.64
C ARG A 236 -1.24 -19.74 9.24
N VAL A 237 -0.72 -20.89 8.82
CA VAL A 237 0.59 -20.98 8.19
C VAL A 237 0.33 -20.64 6.74
N TRP A 238 0.61 -19.41 6.37
CA TRP A 238 0.60 -18.95 4.97
C TRP A 238 1.65 -19.77 4.22
N TYR A 239 1.20 -20.73 3.42
CA TYR A 239 2.09 -21.43 2.51
C TYR A 239 2.32 -20.49 1.33
N ALA A 240 3.38 -19.69 1.39
CA ALA A 240 3.92 -19.06 0.20
C ALA A 240 4.23 -20.18 -0.80
N GLY A 241 3.50 -20.21 -1.91
CA GLY A 241 3.74 -21.14 -3.01
C GLY A 241 5.18 -21.00 -3.48
N THR A 242 5.91 -22.12 -3.46
CA THR A 242 7.23 -22.26 -4.08
C THR A 242 7.15 -22.20 -5.60
#